data_AF-A0A1G3FMY6-F1
#
_entry.id   AF-A0A1G3FMY6-F1
#
_cell.length_a   1.000
_cell.length_b   1.000
_cell.length_c   1.000
_cell.angle_alpha   90.00
_cell.angle_beta   90.00
_cell.angle_gamma   90.00
#
_symmetry.space_group_name_H-M   'P 1'
#
loop_
_entity.id
_entity.type
_entity.pdbx_description
1 polymer ?
#
loop_
_entity_poly.entity_id
_entity_poly.type
_entity_poly.pdbx_seq_one_letter_code
_entity_poly.pdbx_strand_id
1 'polypeptide(L)'
;MPERVARFITIGGRVQGVGFRPYVYRLAHRHDITGWVRNVNGAVEIHAEGTPAQLQRFNEALLSEAPPLSAPGPLAVAACQPEHAEAFSIRVSTASSSAAIHLPPDGFVCADCLAELHDPANRRHRYPFINCTQCGPRYTLITALPYDRPNTAMRDFTLCPDCRREYENPLDRRFHAEPIACPVCGPHLQLVSGEETHEGDQAALAATVAALRAGKIVAVKGVGGYHLMCDARNDAAVTTLRARKPRPAKPLAVMFRDLKALGEAVHTTPEQEVLLDSPERPIVLLSKRADTRLSDHIAPGLAEIGCLLPYSPLHDLLLDDFDGPLVATSGNLSGEPVLTDTHEAHTRLAHIADAFLHHNRPIVRPADDPVYRVIAGVPRPLRLGRGSAPLEFELSAPLAEPLLALGSHMKNTLCLAWGTRAIVSPHIGELDTVRSLDTLAQVAADLQRLYQVEASRLLVDRHPGYGYRRFARDSRLPLAEVWHHHAHASALAWEYPDADTWIVFAWDGVGLGDDQTLWGGEAFTGAPGRWQRAASFRPFRLPGGDKAGREPWRAAAALLWETGQSAPFA
;
A
#
# COMPACT_ATOMS: atom_id res chain seq x y z
N MET A 1 6.89 -21.48 48.31
CA MET A 1 7.10 -21.06 46.91
C MET A 1 5.78 -20.56 46.38
N PRO A 2 5.73 -19.45 45.62
CA PRO A 2 4.47 -19.01 45.03
C PRO A 2 3.96 -20.10 44.08
N GLU A 3 2.66 -20.36 44.12
CA GLU A 3 2.01 -21.35 43.26
C GLU A 3 2.20 -20.94 41.79
N ARG A 4 2.96 -21.72 41.04
CA ARG A 4 3.11 -21.54 39.59
C ARG A 4 2.00 -22.30 38.89
N VAL A 5 1.32 -21.63 37.98
CA VAL A 5 0.26 -22.22 37.15
C VAL A 5 0.66 -22.11 35.69
N ALA A 6 0.08 -22.97 34.86
CA ALA A 6 0.28 -22.94 33.42
C ALA A 6 -0.98 -22.48 32.69
N ARG A 7 -0.78 -21.76 31.58
CA ARG A 7 -1.83 -21.32 30.67
C ARG A 7 -1.44 -21.66 29.24
N PHE A 8 -2.42 -22.15 28.51
CA PHE A 8 -2.35 -22.31 27.06
C PHE A 8 -3.13 -21.16 26.43
N ILE A 9 -2.46 -20.37 25.60
CA ILE A 9 -3.03 -19.18 24.98
C ILE A 9 -2.97 -19.37 23.48
N THR A 10 -4.12 -19.25 22.83
CA THR A 10 -4.24 -19.24 21.37
C THR A 10 -4.67 -17.85 20.90
N ILE A 11 -3.96 -17.32 19.91
CA ILE A 11 -4.15 -15.96 19.39
C ILE A 11 -4.29 -16.04 17.87
N GLY A 12 -5.44 -15.61 17.37
CA GLY A 12 -5.69 -15.43 15.93
C GLY A 12 -5.44 -13.99 15.48
N GLY A 13 -5.92 -13.65 14.28
CA GLY A 13 -5.73 -12.32 13.68
C GLY A 13 -4.39 -12.18 12.96
N ARG A 14 -3.94 -10.94 12.76
CA ARG A 14 -2.69 -10.65 12.04
C ARG A 14 -1.49 -10.84 12.97
N VAL A 15 -1.09 -12.09 13.20
CA VAL A 15 0.00 -12.46 14.13
C VAL A 15 1.13 -13.26 13.48
N GLN A 16 1.01 -13.58 12.20
CA GLN A 16 2.04 -14.28 11.43
C GLN A 16 2.75 -13.34 10.45
N GLY A 17 4.05 -13.55 10.21
CA GLY A 17 4.85 -12.69 9.31
C GLY A 17 5.12 -11.26 9.82
N VAL A 18 4.67 -10.92 11.03
CA VAL A 18 4.74 -9.57 11.63
C VAL A 18 5.66 -9.48 12.85
N GLY A 19 6.55 -10.47 13.03
CA GLY A 19 7.47 -10.50 14.17
C GLY A 19 6.80 -10.75 15.53
N PHE A 20 5.60 -11.34 15.56
CA PHE A 20 4.85 -11.58 16.80
C PHE A 20 5.55 -12.60 17.73
N ARG A 21 6.10 -13.72 17.23
CA ARG A 21 6.81 -14.70 18.08
C ARG A 21 8.03 -14.10 18.81
N PRO A 22 8.93 -13.33 18.15
CA PRO A 22 9.96 -12.57 18.86
C PRO A 22 9.40 -11.59 19.89
N TYR A 23 8.29 -10.93 19.59
CA TYR A 23 7.61 -10.06 20.55
C TYR A 23 7.14 -10.83 21.79
N VAL A 24 6.45 -11.96 21.62
CA VAL A 24 6.02 -12.83 22.71
C VAL A 24 7.22 -13.31 23.54
N TYR A 25 8.31 -13.70 22.88
CA TYR A 25 9.54 -14.12 23.55
C TYR A 25 10.13 -13.02 24.45
N ARG A 26 10.28 -11.80 23.92
CA ARG A 26 10.78 -10.65 24.71
C ARG A 26 9.84 -10.29 25.84
N LEU A 27 8.52 -10.34 25.60
CA LEU A 27 7.51 -10.05 26.61
C LEU A 27 7.54 -11.10 27.73
N ALA A 28 7.68 -12.38 27.39
CA ALA A 28 7.80 -13.45 28.36
C ALA A 28 9.03 -13.25 29.25
N HIS A 29 10.18 -12.89 28.65
CA HIS A 29 11.40 -12.59 29.40
C HIS A 29 11.25 -11.34 30.30
N ARG A 30 10.51 -10.31 29.87
CA ARG A 30 10.26 -9.11 30.69
C ARG A 30 9.41 -9.40 31.93
N HIS A 31 8.53 -10.40 31.85
CA HIS A 31 7.59 -10.77 32.93
C HIS A 31 7.99 -12.04 33.69
N ASP A 32 9.19 -12.56 33.46
CA ASP A 32 9.72 -13.82 34.04
C ASP A 32 8.79 -15.02 33.83
N ILE A 33 8.21 -15.12 32.62
CA ILE A 33 7.39 -16.25 32.18
C ILE A 33 8.28 -17.31 31.53
N THR A 34 8.09 -18.58 31.87
CA THR A 34 8.73 -19.70 31.16
C THR A 34 7.72 -20.45 30.29
N GLY A 35 8.19 -21.25 29.33
CA GLY A 35 7.33 -21.96 28.39
C GLY A 35 7.76 -21.78 26.94
N TRP A 36 6.81 -21.58 26.03
CA TRP A 36 7.13 -21.51 24.61
C TRP A 36 6.07 -20.80 23.76
N VAL A 37 6.48 -20.38 22.57
CA VAL A 37 5.59 -19.85 21.52
C VAL A 37 5.83 -20.55 20.19
N ARG A 38 4.77 -20.82 19.42
CA ARG A 38 4.86 -21.35 18.04
C ARG A 38 3.73 -20.83 17.15
N ASN A 39 3.92 -20.92 15.85
CA ASN A 39 2.83 -20.70 14.88
C ASN A 39 2.16 -22.03 14.54
N VAL A 40 0.82 -22.04 14.50
CA VAL A 40 -0.01 -23.18 14.04
C VAL A 40 -1.19 -22.64 13.24
N ASN A 41 -1.36 -23.05 11.98
CA ASN A 41 -2.56 -22.81 11.15
C ASN A 41 -3.13 -21.37 11.21
N GLY A 42 -2.33 -20.36 10.89
CA GLY A 42 -2.76 -18.95 10.95
C GLY A 42 -2.83 -18.32 12.35
N ALA A 43 -2.70 -19.11 13.42
CA ALA A 43 -2.67 -18.65 14.82
C ALA A 43 -1.27 -18.73 15.44
N VAL A 44 -1.12 -18.11 16.61
CA VAL A 44 0.01 -18.25 17.51
C VAL A 44 -0.47 -18.99 18.75
N GLU A 45 0.23 -20.05 19.12
CA GLU A 45 0.01 -20.79 20.36
C GLU A 45 1.15 -20.51 21.34
N ILE A 46 0.80 -20.27 22.59
CA ILE A 46 1.72 -19.97 23.67
C ILE A 46 1.41 -20.90 24.85
N HIS A 47 2.43 -21.56 25.35
CA HIS A 47 2.41 -22.16 26.68
C HIS A 47 3.19 -21.23 27.62
N ALA A 48 2.52 -20.77 28.67
CA ALA A 48 3.07 -19.78 29.60
C ALA A 48 2.94 -20.29 31.04
N GLU A 49 4.06 -20.33 31.75
CA GLU A 49 4.16 -20.73 33.15
C GLU A 49 4.70 -19.60 34.01
N GLY A 50 3.96 -19.26 35.07
CA GLY A 50 4.33 -18.19 35.99
C GLY A 50 3.40 -18.15 37.20
N THR A 51 3.62 -17.18 38.07
CA THR A 51 2.62 -16.85 39.10
C THR A 51 1.37 -16.26 38.44
N PRO A 52 0.17 -16.38 39.06
CA PRO A 52 -1.05 -15.81 38.52
C PRO A 52 -0.94 -14.33 38.15
N ALA A 53 -0.22 -13.53 38.97
CA ALA A 53 -0.02 -12.11 38.72
C ALA A 53 0.90 -11.82 37.52
N GLN A 54 1.93 -12.64 37.29
CA GLN A 54 2.79 -12.52 36.10
C GLN A 54 2.03 -12.86 34.84
N LEU A 55 1.25 -13.95 34.85
CA LEU A 55 0.45 -14.38 33.71
C LEU A 55 -0.65 -13.38 33.36
N GLN A 56 -1.27 -12.75 34.36
CA GLN A 56 -2.24 -11.69 34.12
C GLN A 56 -1.61 -10.51 33.38
N ARG A 57 -0.48 -9.97 33.89
CA ARG A 57 0.23 -8.87 33.23
C ARG A 57 0.71 -9.24 31.83
N PHE A 58 1.20 -10.46 31.66
CA PHE A 58 1.62 -10.98 30.36
C PHE A 58 0.45 -11.02 29.36
N ASN A 59 -0.72 -11.51 29.78
CA ASN A 59 -1.92 -11.56 28.93
C ASN A 59 -2.44 -10.16 28.56
N GLU A 60 -2.45 -9.22 29.50
CA GLU A 60 -2.84 -7.83 29.23
C GLU A 60 -1.88 -7.19 28.23
N ALA A 61 -0.57 -7.31 28.48
CA ALA A 61 0.46 -6.75 27.63
C ALA A 61 0.48 -7.34 26.22
N LEU A 62 0.18 -8.64 26.05
CA LEU A 62 0.10 -9.31 24.74
C LEU A 62 -0.85 -8.62 23.76
N LEU A 63 -1.88 -7.93 24.26
CA LEU A 63 -2.82 -7.15 23.47
C LEU A 63 -2.50 -5.66 23.50
N SER A 64 -2.28 -5.07 24.68
CA SER A 64 -2.14 -3.61 24.82
C SER A 64 -0.81 -3.07 24.28
N GLU A 65 0.24 -3.89 24.28
CA GLU A 65 1.57 -3.55 23.75
C GLU A 65 1.85 -4.28 22.43
N ALA A 66 0.81 -4.81 21.78
CA ALA A 66 0.96 -5.53 20.54
C ALA A 66 1.64 -4.64 19.48
N PRO A 67 2.66 -5.16 18.76
CA PRO A 67 3.35 -4.35 17.78
C PRO A 67 2.45 -3.81 16.66
N PRO A 68 2.74 -2.65 16.04
CA PRO A 68 1.82 -1.97 15.11
C PRO A 68 1.44 -2.76 13.85
N LEU A 69 2.34 -3.62 13.37
CA LEU A 69 2.04 -4.50 12.23
C LEU A 69 1.20 -5.72 12.65
N SER A 70 1.13 -6.04 13.94
CA SER A 70 0.23 -7.07 14.42
C SER A 70 -1.15 -6.50 14.76
N ALA A 71 -2.18 -7.30 14.53
CA ALA A 71 -3.52 -7.01 14.99
C ALA A 71 -4.05 -8.31 15.63
N PRO A 72 -3.57 -8.66 16.84
CA PRO A 72 -3.99 -9.86 17.51
C PRO A 72 -5.49 -9.79 17.82
N GLY A 73 -6.20 -10.89 17.55
CA GLY A 73 -7.58 -11.04 17.98
C GLY A 73 -7.69 -11.30 19.50
N PRO A 74 -8.91 -11.51 20.00
CA PRO A 74 -9.13 -11.91 21.39
C PRO A 74 -8.30 -13.14 21.77
N LEU A 75 -7.76 -13.16 22.99
CA LEU A 75 -7.00 -14.29 23.51
C LEU A 75 -7.95 -15.42 23.92
N ALA A 76 -7.73 -16.63 23.39
CA ALA A 76 -8.34 -17.83 23.93
C ALA A 76 -7.38 -18.44 24.98
N VAL A 77 -7.70 -18.27 26.26
CA VAL A 77 -6.85 -18.70 27.38
C VAL A 77 -7.48 -19.90 28.09
N ALA A 78 -6.75 -21.00 28.18
CA ALA A 78 -7.15 -22.21 28.91
C ALA A 78 -6.13 -22.55 30.00
N ALA A 79 -6.59 -23.12 31.11
CA ALA A 79 -5.69 -23.77 32.06
C ALA A 79 -5.13 -25.05 31.43
N CYS A 80 -3.84 -25.31 31.60
CA CYS A 80 -3.18 -26.52 31.12
C CYS A 80 -2.26 -27.09 32.21
N GLN A 81 -1.73 -28.29 31.97
CA GLN A 81 -0.71 -28.87 32.84
C GLN A 81 0.64 -28.15 32.65
N PRO A 82 1.37 -27.84 33.73
CA PRO A 82 2.74 -27.34 33.64
C PRO A 82 3.64 -28.33 32.90
N GLU A 83 4.49 -27.82 32.01
CA GLU A 83 5.58 -28.58 31.39
C GLU A 83 6.88 -28.43 32.18
N HIS A 84 6.92 -27.52 33.17
CA HIS A 84 8.09 -27.19 33.99
C HIS A 84 9.28 -26.69 33.16
N ALA A 85 9.01 -25.92 32.11
CA ALA A 85 10.05 -25.34 31.28
C ALA A 85 10.97 -24.40 32.10
N GLU A 86 12.29 -24.59 31.99
CA GLU A 86 13.29 -23.77 32.68
C GLU A 86 13.44 -22.36 32.07
N ALA A 87 13.13 -22.23 30.78
CA ALA A 87 13.22 -20.98 30.03
C ALA A 87 12.04 -20.84 29.06
N PHE A 88 11.85 -19.63 28.54
CA PHE A 88 10.94 -19.41 27.42
C PHE A 88 11.64 -19.68 26.08
N SER A 89 10.96 -20.29 25.11
CA SER A 89 11.56 -20.66 23.82
C SER A 89 10.64 -20.41 22.62
N ILE A 90 11.21 -20.11 21.46
CA ILE A 90 10.47 -20.07 20.20
C ILE A 90 10.58 -21.46 19.57
N ARG A 91 9.48 -22.22 19.57
CA ARG A 91 9.44 -23.58 18.99
C ARG A 91 9.28 -23.53 17.47
N VAL A 92 9.80 -24.56 16.80
CA VAL A 92 9.67 -24.75 15.35
C VAL A 92 8.19 -24.85 14.99
N SER A 93 7.79 -24.18 13.91
CA SER A 93 6.41 -24.19 13.44
C SER A 93 6.11 -25.52 12.74
N THR A 94 4.93 -26.10 12.98
CA THR A 94 4.47 -27.29 12.26
C THR A 94 4.05 -26.90 10.84
N ALA A 95 4.45 -27.70 9.84
CA ALA A 95 4.41 -27.36 8.42
C ALA A 95 3.09 -26.69 7.99
N SER A 96 3.20 -25.44 7.53
CA SER A 96 2.15 -24.78 6.79
C SER A 96 2.02 -25.49 5.44
N SER A 97 0.86 -26.08 5.16
CA SER A 97 0.46 -26.34 3.77
C SER A 97 0.57 -25.05 2.95
N SER A 98 0.78 -25.16 1.63
CA SER A 98 0.76 -24.03 0.68
C SER A 98 -0.44 -23.08 0.88
N ALA A 99 -1.55 -23.58 1.42
CA ALA A 99 -2.77 -22.85 1.72
C ALA A 99 -2.62 -21.64 2.69
N ALA A 100 -1.53 -21.51 3.45
CA ALA A 100 -1.36 -20.48 4.50
C ALA A 100 -0.33 -19.38 4.19
N ILE A 101 0.10 -19.24 2.93
CA ILE A 101 1.02 -18.16 2.55
C ILE A 101 0.32 -16.80 2.66
N HIS A 102 0.95 -15.85 3.38
CA HIS A 102 0.51 -14.45 3.48
C HIS A 102 1.67 -13.53 3.08
N LEU A 103 1.39 -12.57 2.21
CA LEU A 103 2.41 -11.63 1.75
C LEU A 103 2.22 -10.29 2.47
N PRO A 104 3.12 -9.92 3.39
CA PRO A 104 2.93 -8.69 4.15
C PRO A 104 3.05 -7.45 3.25
N PRO A 105 2.14 -6.46 3.40
CA PRO A 105 2.29 -5.17 2.73
C PRO A 105 3.50 -4.41 3.27
N ASP A 106 3.98 -3.42 2.52
CA ASP A 106 5.08 -2.54 2.98
C ASP A 106 4.69 -1.74 4.23
N GLY A 107 5.54 -1.75 5.25
CA GLY A 107 5.31 -0.96 6.46
C GLY A 107 5.81 0.48 6.37
N PHE A 108 5.42 1.26 7.38
CA PHE A 108 5.93 2.59 7.71
C PHE A 108 7.28 2.54 8.46
N VAL A 109 7.79 3.67 8.97
CA VAL A 109 8.88 3.72 9.95
C VAL A 109 8.30 3.81 11.36
N CYS A 110 8.55 2.81 12.20
CA CYS A 110 7.99 2.78 13.57
C CYS A 110 8.65 3.82 14.49
N ALA A 111 7.95 4.20 15.57
CA ALA A 111 8.41 5.19 16.54
C ALA A 111 9.81 4.87 17.11
N ASP A 112 10.10 3.60 17.43
CA ASP A 112 11.42 3.19 17.90
C ASP A 112 12.53 3.41 16.84
N CYS A 113 12.23 3.12 15.56
CA CYS A 113 13.19 3.39 14.48
C CYS A 113 13.39 4.89 14.29
N LEU A 114 12.35 5.71 14.43
CA LEU A 114 12.47 7.17 14.38
C LEU A 114 13.31 7.70 15.54
N ALA A 115 13.11 7.18 16.76
CA ALA A 115 13.93 7.55 17.91
C ALA A 115 15.42 7.24 17.67
N GLU A 116 15.74 6.05 17.16
CA GLU A 116 17.12 5.67 16.81
C GLU A 116 17.67 6.46 15.60
N LEU A 117 16.81 6.86 14.66
CA LEU A 117 17.18 7.67 13.50
C LEU A 117 17.66 9.07 13.93
N HIS A 118 17.04 9.63 14.96
CA HIS A 118 17.30 10.98 15.48
C HIS A 118 18.22 11.02 16.70
N ASP A 119 18.66 9.87 17.22
CA ASP A 119 19.59 9.78 18.35
C ASP A 119 21.06 9.83 17.88
N PRO A 120 21.82 10.91 18.19
CA PRO A 120 23.21 11.05 17.77
C PRO A 120 24.16 9.98 18.34
N ALA A 121 23.78 9.32 19.44
CA ALA A 121 24.56 8.24 20.04
C ALA A 121 24.27 6.89 19.35
N ASN A 122 23.22 6.79 18.55
CA ASN A 122 22.85 5.55 17.89
C ASN A 122 23.72 5.30 16.65
N ARG A 123 24.14 4.04 16.46
CA ARG A 123 24.93 3.62 15.28
C ARG A 123 24.19 3.76 13.94
N ARG A 124 22.87 3.96 13.98
CA ARG A 124 21.99 4.19 12.82
C ARG A 124 21.46 5.62 12.77
N HIS A 125 22.05 6.55 13.52
CA HIS A 125 21.76 7.97 13.44
C HIS A 125 21.77 8.44 11.98
N ARG A 126 20.67 9.05 11.55
CA ARG A 126 20.42 9.57 10.20
C ARG A 126 20.64 8.55 9.08
N TYR A 127 20.48 7.25 9.36
CA TYR A 127 20.57 6.20 8.35
C TYR A 127 19.22 6.01 7.61
N PRO A 128 19.13 6.35 6.30
CA PRO A 128 17.86 6.47 5.58
C PRO A 128 17.12 5.14 5.31
N PHE A 129 17.71 4.01 5.68
CA PHE A 129 17.13 2.67 5.51
C PHE A 129 16.94 1.92 6.82
N ILE A 130 17.01 2.61 7.97
CA ILE A 130 16.73 2.01 9.27
C ILE A 130 15.36 1.33 9.29
N ASN A 131 15.32 0.08 9.74
CA ASN A 131 14.10 -0.66 9.95
C ASN A 131 14.28 -1.70 11.07
N CYS A 132 13.19 -2.36 11.44
CA CYS A 132 13.15 -3.50 12.33
C CYS A 132 12.07 -4.48 11.86
N THR A 133 11.80 -5.52 12.66
CA THR A 133 10.72 -6.50 12.37
C THR A 133 9.33 -5.86 12.23
N GLN A 134 9.12 -4.70 12.86
CA GLN A 134 7.83 -3.99 12.95
C GLN A 134 7.62 -2.88 11.92
N CYS A 135 8.55 -2.70 10.98
CA CYS A 135 8.47 -1.57 10.07
C CYS A 135 9.28 -1.79 8.79
N GLY A 136 9.16 -0.87 7.83
CA GLY A 136 9.93 -0.84 6.58
C GLY A 136 9.36 -1.73 5.48
N PRO A 137 10.06 -1.82 4.34
CA PRO A 137 9.57 -2.48 3.13
C PRO A 137 9.40 -3.99 3.31
N ARG A 138 8.42 -4.54 2.59
CA ARG A 138 8.07 -5.97 2.54
C ARG A 138 7.67 -6.34 1.12
N TYR A 139 6.43 -6.06 0.71
CA TYR A 139 5.90 -6.37 -0.62
C TYR A 139 6.79 -5.85 -1.74
N THR A 140 7.42 -4.69 -1.64
CA THR A 140 8.30 -4.18 -2.73
C THR A 140 9.69 -4.81 -2.76
N LEU A 141 10.03 -5.65 -1.77
CA LEU A 141 11.36 -6.20 -1.53
C LEU A 141 11.46 -7.72 -1.73
N ILE A 142 10.38 -8.47 -1.48
CA ILE A 142 10.36 -9.94 -1.44
C ILE A 142 10.46 -10.58 -2.84
N THR A 143 11.54 -11.25 -3.22
CA THR A 143 11.63 -11.88 -4.55
C THR A 143 10.97 -13.26 -4.62
N ALA A 144 10.88 -13.97 -3.49
CA ALA A 144 10.27 -15.29 -3.36
C ALA A 144 9.86 -15.54 -1.90
N LEU A 145 9.05 -16.58 -1.66
CA LEU A 145 8.76 -17.08 -0.32
C LEU A 145 9.38 -18.49 -0.14
N PRO A 146 9.84 -18.87 1.07
CA PRO A 146 9.68 -18.19 2.37
C PRO A 146 10.40 -16.84 2.49
N TYR A 147 9.86 -15.96 3.34
CA TYR A 147 10.40 -14.63 3.57
C TYR A 147 11.67 -14.69 4.41
N ASP A 148 12.80 -14.76 3.72
CA ASP A 148 14.15 -14.76 4.27
C ASP A 148 15.02 -13.81 3.43
N ARG A 149 16.06 -13.23 4.02
CA ARG A 149 16.94 -12.23 3.39
C ARG A 149 17.44 -12.64 1.99
N PRO A 150 17.86 -13.90 1.71
CA PRO A 150 18.28 -14.32 0.37
C PRO A 150 17.17 -14.21 -0.69
N ASN A 151 15.92 -14.31 -0.28
CA ASN A 151 14.73 -14.18 -1.11
C ASN A 151 14.20 -12.74 -1.14
N THR A 152 15.10 -11.76 -1.01
CA THR A 152 14.75 -10.34 -1.05
C THR A 152 15.76 -9.52 -1.84
N ALA A 153 15.41 -8.26 -2.12
CA ALA A 153 16.34 -7.26 -2.63
C ALA A 153 17.51 -6.93 -1.68
N MET A 154 17.53 -7.48 -0.46
CA MET A 154 18.62 -7.31 0.51
C MET A 154 19.67 -8.42 0.44
N ARG A 155 19.49 -9.44 -0.41
CA ARG A 155 20.40 -10.58 -0.54
C ARG A 155 21.84 -10.18 -0.87
N ASP A 156 22.01 -9.11 -1.64
CA ASP A 156 23.31 -8.63 -2.12
C ASP A 156 24.02 -7.73 -1.07
N PHE A 157 23.36 -7.44 0.06
CA PHE A 157 23.91 -6.66 1.17
C PHE A 157 24.31 -7.58 2.32
N THR A 158 25.58 -8.00 2.37
CA THR A 158 26.08 -8.91 3.40
C THR A 158 26.12 -8.24 4.77
N LEU A 159 25.52 -8.86 5.79
CA LEU A 159 25.48 -8.29 7.16
C LEU A 159 26.88 -8.10 7.75
N CYS A 160 27.15 -6.90 8.28
CA CYS A 160 28.32 -6.67 9.14
C CYS A 160 28.17 -7.40 10.49
N PRO A 161 29.26 -7.57 11.27
CA PRO A 161 29.22 -8.28 12.54
C PRO A 161 28.17 -7.76 13.53
N ASP A 162 27.99 -6.44 13.63
CA ASP A 162 27.01 -5.84 14.53
C ASP A 162 25.57 -6.13 14.12
N CYS A 163 25.25 -5.99 12.83
CA CYS A 163 23.92 -6.33 12.32
C CYS A 163 23.64 -7.82 12.42
N ARG A 164 24.65 -8.69 12.22
CA ARG A 164 24.52 -10.13 12.42
C ARG A 164 24.17 -10.46 13.87
N ARG A 165 24.88 -9.86 14.83
CA ARG A 165 24.61 -10.05 16.27
C ARG A 165 23.17 -9.67 16.63
N GLU A 166 22.68 -8.53 16.14
CA GLU A 166 21.28 -8.13 16.38
C GLU A 166 20.28 -9.05 15.66
N TYR A 167 20.59 -9.50 14.44
CA TYR A 167 19.75 -10.40 13.66
C TYR A 167 19.60 -11.78 14.30
N GLU A 168 20.65 -12.30 14.95
CA GLU A 168 20.70 -13.62 15.57
C GLU A 168 20.30 -13.62 17.05
N ASN A 169 20.18 -12.44 17.70
CA ASN A 169 19.83 -12.33 19.12
C ASN A 169 18.31 -12.24 19.35
N PRO A 170 17.65 -13.25 19.96
CA PRO A 170 16.20 -13.24 20.21
C PRO A 170 15.68 -12.10 21.10
N LEU A 171 16.56 -11.51 21.91
CA LEU A 171 16.24 -10.36 22.77
C LEU A 171 16.32 -9.03 22.03
N ASP A 172 16.94 -9.00 20.86
CA ASP A 172 16.99 -7.79 20.03
C ASP A 172 15.67 -7.58 19.28
N ARG A 173 15.27 -6.32 19.09
CA ARG A 173 14.06 -5.99 18.32
C ARG A 173 14.21 -6.29 16.82
N ARG A 174 15.46 -6.46 16.36
CA ARG A 174 15.84 -6.80 14.98
C ARG A 174 16.16 -8.28 14.78
N PHE A 175 15.86 -9.13 15.77
CA PHE A 175 15.90 -10.58 15.61
C PHE A 175 15.09 -11.01 14.38
N HIS A 176 15.72 -11.67 13.40
CA HIS A 176 15.11 -12.02 12.11
C HIS A 176 14.43 -10.83 11.39
N ALA A 177 14.95 -9.61 11.53
CA ALA A 177 14.59 -8.52 10.65
C ALA A 177 15.32 -8.73 9.32
N GLU A 178 14.69 -9.42 8.36
CA GLU A 178 15.28 -9.70 7.04
C GLU A 178 15.89 -8.49 6.33
N PRO A 179 15.30 -7.27 6.41
CA PRO A 179 15.87 -6.09 5.78
C PRO A 179 16.80 -5.27 6.69
N ILE A 180 17.27 -5.85 7.82
CA ILE A 180 18.22 -5.18 8.71
C ILE A 180 19.46 -4.72 7.95
N ALA A 181 19.88 -3.49 8.23
CA ALA A 181 21.08 -2.89 7.67
C ALA A 181 21.57 -1.75 8.59
N CYS A 182 22.74 -1.22 8.28
CA CYS A 182 23.32 -0.02 8.87
C CYS A 182 24.22 0.67 7.83
N PRO A 183 24.80 1.85 8.13
CA PRO A 183 25.70 2.56 7.20
C PRO A 183 26.94 1.78 6.74
N VAL A 184 27.27 0.63 7.36
CA VAL A 184 28.44 -0.18 6.97
C VAL A 184 28.09 -1.23 5.92
N CYS A 185 26.91 -1.85 6.03
CA CYS A 185 26.56 -3.04 5.26
C CYS A 185 25.31 -2.88 4.40
N GLY A 186 24.72 -1.69 4.43
CA GLY A 186 23.41 -1.43 3.88
C GLY A 186 23.43 -0.68 2.56
N PRO A 187 22.24 -0.39 2.03
CA PRO A 187 22.10 0.54 0.92
C PRO A 187 22.48 1.97 1.31
N HIS A 188 22.82 2.74 0.27
CA HIS A 188 23.25 4.13 0.34
C HIS A 188 22.55 5.01 -0.71
N LEU A 189 22.48 6.30 -0.40
CA LEU A 189 21.97 7.34 -1.29
C LEU A 189 23.04 7.85 -2.25
N GLN A 190 22.57 8.33 -3.39
CA GLN A 190 23.36 9.08 -4.36
C GLN A 190 22.45 10.15 -5.00
N LEU A 191 22.88 11.40 -5.02
CA LEU A 191 22.20 12.45 -5.78
C LEU A 191 22.91 12.65 -7.12
N VAL A 192 22.14 12.69 -8.21
CA VAL A 192 22.63 13.03 -9.55
C VAL A 192 21.90 14.27 -10.06
N SER A 193 22.64 15.30 -10.45
CA SER A 193 22.12 16.58 -10.96
C SER A 193 22.94 17.02 -12.19
N GLY A 194 22.48 16.65 -13.39
CA GLY A 194 23.28 16.82 -14.60
C GLY A 194 24.53 15.94 -14.53
N GLU A 195 25.72 16.53 -14.66
CA GLU A 195 27.00 15.83 -14.53
C GLU A 195 27.48 15.73 -13.07
N GLU A 196 26.89 16.48 -12.15
CA GLU A 196 27.28 16.47 -10.73
C GLU A 196 26.68 15.27 -10.00
N THR A 197 27.51 14.57 -9.24
CA THR A 197 27.11 13.42 -8.42
C THR A 197 27.61 13.59 -6.98
N HIS A 198 26.70 13.49 -6.01
CA HIS A 198 27.03 13.46 -4.60
C HIS A 198 26.79 12.05 -4.04
N GLU A 199 27.85 11.40 -3.59
CA GLU A 199 27.81 10.06 -3.01
C GLU A 199 27.76 10.10 -1.49
N GLY A 200 27.05 9.14 -0.91
CA GLY A 200 26.92 8.98 0.54
C GLY A 200 25.71 9.70 1.12
N ASP A 201 25.18 9.11 2.19
CA ASP A 201 23.84 9.44 2.71
C ASP A 201 23.69 10.92 3.07
N GLN A 202 24.64 11.47 3.83
CA GLN A 202 24.55 12.87 4.29
C GLN A 202 24.77 13.89 3.16
N ALA A 203 25.72 13.64 2.26
CA ALA A 203 26.01 14.55 1.14
C ALA A 203 24.84 14.58 0.15
N ALA A 204 24.28 13.41 -0.18
CA ALA A 204 23.13 13.29 -1.07
C ALA A 204 21.86 13.93 -0.47
N LEU A 205 21.60 13.75 0.83
CA LEU A 205 20.51 14.41 1.54
C LEU A 205 20.66 15.94 1.53
N ALA A 206 21.83 16.45 1.95
CA ALA A 206 22.08 17.88 2.01
C ALA A 206 21.95 18.56 0.64
N ALA A 207 22.50 17.95 -0.41
CA ALA A 207 22.39 18.47 -1.77
C ALA A 207 20.95 18.39 -2.31
N THR A 208 20.17 17.38 -1.91
CA THR A 208 18.74 17.28 -2.26
C THR A 208 17.95 18.42 -1.62
N VAL A 209 18.16 18.67 -0.32
CA VAL A 209 17.49 19.75 0.41
C VAL A 209 17.87 21.11 -0.17
N ALA A 210 19.14 21.32 -0.53
CA ALA A 210 19.59 22.53 -1.21
C ALA A 210 18.88 22.72 -2.57
N ALA A 211 18.73 21.67 -3.36
CA ALA A 211 18.00 21.71 -4.63
C ALA A 211 16.52 22.07 -4.43
N LEU A 212 15.84 21.44 -3.46
CA LEU A 212 14.44 21.73 -3.14
C LEU A 212 14.26 23.18 -2.67
N ARG A 213 15.15 23.68 -1.81
CA ARG A 213 15.16 25.10 -1.35
C ARG A 213 15.42 26.08 -2.48
N ALA A 214 16.18 25.68 -3.49
CA ALA A 214 16.38 26.46 -4.72
C ALA A 214 15.18 26.42 -5.67
N GLY A 215 14.06 25.80 -5.29
CA GLY A 215 12.85 25.70 -6.11
C GLY A 215 12.92 24.65 -7.23
N LYS A 216 13.91 23.75 -7.19
CA LYS A 216 14.06 22.66 -8.16
C LYS A 216 13.10 21.51 -7.87
N ILE A 217 12.86 20.70 -8.89
CA ILE A 217 12.11 19.44 -8.81
C ILE A 217 13.10 18.29 -8.68
N VAL A 218 12.98 17.50 -7.62
CA VAL A 218 13.84 16.32 -7.40
C VAL A 218 13.03 15.03 -7.55
N ALA A 219 13.51 14.09 -8.36
CA ALA A 219 12.99 12.74 -8.40
C ALA A 219 13.61 11.91 -7.26
N VAL A 220 12.83 11.52 -6.26
CA VAL A 220 13.29 10.80 -5.06
C VAL A 220 12.86 9.34 -5.11
N LYS A 221 13.81 8.41 -5.10
CA LYS A 221 13.53 6.96 -5.05
C LYS A 221 13.01 6.59 -3.65
N GLY A 222 11.73 6.23 -3.58
CA GLY A 222 11.04 5.85 -2.34
C GLY A 222 11.01 4.33 -2.10
N VAL A 223 9.97 3.86 -1.40
CA VAL A 223 9.79 2.43 -1.09
C VAL A 223 9.21 1.64 -2.26
N GLY A 224 8.14 2.15 -2.88
CA GLY A 224 7.43 1.49 -3.97
C GLY A 224 7.74 2.05 -5.36
N GLY A 225 8.48 3.15 -5.44
CA GLY A 225 8.90 3.79 -6.68
C GLY A 225 9.38 5.22 -6.45
N TYR A 226 9.58 5.98 -7.53
CA TYR A 226 9.99 7.39 -7.44
C TYR A 226 8.82 8.33 -7.10
N HIS A 227 9.13 9.40 -6.36
CA HIS A 227 8.30 10.62 -6.28
C HIS A 227 8.97 11.74 -7.06
N LEU A 228 8.18 12.67 -7.58
CA LEU A 228 8.64 14.00 -7.96
C LEU A 228 8.31 14.94 -6.79
N MET A 229 9.33 15.59 -6.25
CA MET A 229 9.26 16.44 -5.08
C MET A 229 9.70 17.87 -5.35
N CYS A 230 8.96 18.83 -4.80
CA CYS A 230 9.30 20.26 -4.78
C CYS A 230 8.62 20.93 -3.57
N ASP A 231 9.03 22.16 -3.23
CA ASP A 231 8.38 22.93 -2.14
C ASP A 231 6.90 23.19 -2.46
N ALA A 232 6.01 22.70 -1.59
CA ALA A 232 4.57 22.85 -1.76
C ALA A 232 4.09 24.31 -1.56
N ARG A 233 4.93 25.19 -1.00
CA ARG A 233 4.63 26.62 -0.81
C ARG A 233 5.12 27.48 -1.96
N ASN A 234 5.91 26.92 -2.87
CA ASN A 234 6.55 27.68 -3.95
C ASN A 234 5.72 27.58 -5.24
N ASP A 235 4.96 28.62 -5.56
CA ASP A 235 4.13 28.69 -6.76
C ASP A 235 4.89 28.43 -8.06
N ALA A 236 6.12 28.93 -8.17
CA ALA A 236 6.94 28.74 -9.36
C ALA A 236 7.31 27.26 -9.53
N ALA A 237 7.78 26.62 -8.45
CA ALA A 237 8.17 25.21 -8.48
C ALA A 237 6.98 24.28 -8.80
N VAL A 238 5.81 24.54 -8.19
CA VAL A 238 4.58 23.76 -8.44
C VAL A 238 4.08 23.96 -9.87
N THR A 239 4.12 25.19 -10.38
CA THR A 239 3.74 25.51 -11.77
C THR A 239 4.69 24.87 -12.77
N THR A 240 6.01 24.92 -12.53
CA THR A 240 7.01 24.23 -13.36
C THR A 240 6.77 22.72 -13.37
N LEU A 241 6.47 22.11 -12.22
CA LEU A 241 6.15 20.69 -12.14
C LEU A 241 4.93 20.34 -13.00
N ARG A 242 3.85 21.14 -12.96
CA ARG A 242 2.67 20.94 -13.80
C ARG A 242 2.92 21.15 -15.29
N ALA A 243 3.80 22.09 -15.63
CA ALA A 243 4.15 22.35 -17.03
C ALA A 243 4.95 21.18 -17.62
N ARG A 244 5.92 20.66 -16.87
CA ARG A 244 6.79 19.56 -17.32
C ARG A 244 6.11 18.19 -17.24
N LYS A 245 5.25 17.96 -16.24
CA LYS A 245 4.41 16.77 -16.14
C LYS A 245 3.00 17.14 -16.57
N PRO A 246 2.54 16.79 -17.79
CA PRO A 246 1.28 17.27 -18.39
C PRO A 246 0.05 16.85 -17.57
N ARG A 247 -0.20 17.60 -16.50
CA ARG A 247 -1.16 17.33 -15.42
C ARG A 247 -1.75 18.67 -14.99
N PRO A 248 -2.62 19.28 -15.81
CA PRO A 248 -3.04 20.67 -15.62
C PRO A 248 -3.83 20.89 -14.33
N ALA A 249 -4.79 20.00 -14.02
CA ALA A 249 -5.70 20.20 -12.88
C ALA A 249 -5.68 19.09 -11.82
N LYS A 250 -5.22 17.86 -12.15
CA LYS A 250 -5.24 16.74 -11.18
C LYS A 250 -4.43 17.12 -9.92
N PRO A 251 -4.99 17.00 -8.70
CA PRO A 251 -4.32 17.37 -7.45
C PRO A 251 -2.95 16.73 -7.30
N LEU A 252 -2.02 17.47 -6.72
CA LEU A 252 -0.71 16.97 -6.29
C LEU A 252 -0.81 16.59 -4.81
N ALA A 253 -0.28 15.44 -4.43
CA ALA A 253 -0.24 15.03 -3.03
C ALA A 253 0.87 15.80 -2.30
N VAL A 254 0.66 16.11 -1.03
CA VAL A 254 1.58 16.90 -0.20
C VAL A 254 1.94 16.12 1.06
N MET A 255 3.24 15.91 1.27
CA MET A 255 3.77 15.25 2.43
C MET A 255 4.10 16.28 3.52
N PHE A 256 3.65 16.02 4.75
CA PHE A 256 3.90 16.83 5.94
C PHE A 256 4.69 16.03 6.96
N ARG A 257 5.55 16.70 7.73
CA ARG A 257 6.39 16.04 8.75
C ARG A 257 5.58 15.31 9.81
N ASP A 258 4.51 15.94 10.30
CA ASP A 258 3.68 15.43 11.39
C ASP A 258 2.25 16.01 11.29
N LEU A 259 1.34 15.50 12.13
CA LEU A 259 -0.06 15.97 12.19
C LEU A 259 -0.17 17.45 12.58
N LYS A 260 0.77 17.98 13.37
CA LYS A 260 0.77 19.38 13.80
C LYS A 260 1.02 20.31 12.60
N ALA A 261 2.07 20.03 11.83
CA ALA A 261 2.39 20.78 10.61
C ALA A 261 1.27 20.65 9.55
N LEU A 262 0.63 19.48 9.47
CA LEU A 262 -0.52 19.25 8.60
C LEU A 262 -1.73 20.12 8.99
N GLY A 263 -2.04 20.22 10.29
CA GLY A 263 -3.16 21.02 10.80
C GLY A 263 -3.06 22.53 10.53
N GLU A 264 -1.88 23.03 10.18
CA GLU A 264 -1.68 24.43 9.73
C GLU A 264 -2.20 24.67 8.31
N ALA A 265 -2.40 23.62 7.51
CA ALA A 265 -2.75 23.72 6.09
C ALA A 265 -4.14 23.17 5.73
N VAL A 266 -4.67 22.23 6.52
CA VAL A 266 -5.94 21.53 6.24
C VAL A 266 -6.79 21.36 7.50
N HIS A 267 -8.07 21.07 7.32
CA HIS A 267 -8.97 20.63 8.38
C HIS A 267 -8.99 19.10 8.46
N THR A 268 -8.92 18.57 9.68
CA THR A 268 -8.96 17.13 9.98
C THR A 268 -10.10 16.79 10.93
N THR A 269 -10.59 15.55 10.85
CA THR A 269 -11.39 14.88 11.88
C THR A 269 -10.54 13.83 12.59
N PRO A 270 -10.92 13.36 13.79
CA PRO A 270 -10.20 12.30 14.50
C PRO A 270 -10.02 11.03 13.66
N GLU A 271 -11.03 10.63 12.88
CA GLU A 271 -10.97 9.45 12.01
C GLU A 271 -9.93 9.61 10.89
N GLN A 272 -9.78 10.82 10.37
CA GLN A 272 -8.78 11.14 9.35
C GLN A 272 -7.36 11.14 9.95
N GLU A 273 -7.20 11.65 11.17
CA GLU A 273 -5.90 11.64 11.88
C GLU A 273 -5.44 10.22 12.19
N VAL A 274 -6.35 9.35 12.67
CA VAL A 274 -6.06 7.92 12.86
C VAL A 274 -5.64 7.26 11.53
N LEU A 275 -6.32 7.58 10.43
CA LEU A 275 -5.98 7.03 9.13
C LEU A 275 -4.61 7.51 8.62
N LEU A 276 -4.31 8.81 8.77
CA LEU A 276 -3.01 9.40 8.42
C LEU A 276 -1.86 8.79 9.23
N ASP A 277 -2.08 8.54 10.52
CA ASP A 277 -1.07 7.99 11.43
C ASP A 277 -0.99 6.45 11.40
N SER A 278 -1.90 5.80 10.67
CA SER A 278 -1.95 4.35 10.53
C SER A 278 -0.66 3.77 9.92
N PRO A 279 -0.38 2.47 10.14
CA PRO A 279 0.76 1.80 9.54
C PRO A 279 0.84 1.86 8.00
N GLU A 280 -0.30 2.06 7.33
CA GLU A 280 -0.37 2.17 5.87
C GLU A 280 0.22 3.50 5.38
N ARG A 281 0.15 4.56 6.21
CA ARG A 281 0.53 5.94 5.88
C ARG A 281 -0.01 6.38 4.51
N PRO A 282 -1.35 6.39 4.33
CA PRO A 282 -1.96 6.68 3.05
C PRO A 282 -1.97 8.18 2.73
N ILE A 283 -2.27 8.49 1.47
CA ILE A 283 -2.76 9.81 1.09
C ILE A 283 -4.23 9.90 1.49
N VAL A 284 -4.58 10.86 2.33
CA VAL A 284 -5.97 11.14 2.73
C VAL A 284 -6.41 12.45 2.08
N LEU A 285 -7.61 12.45 1.49
CA LEU A 285 -8.22 13.68 0.95
C LEU A 285 -8.78 14.53 2.09
N LEU A 286 -8.28 15.75 2.24
CA LEU A 286 -8.57 16.66 3.34
C LEU A 286 -8.95 18.04 2.81
N SER A 287 -9.83 18.73 3.52
CA SER A 287 -10.27 20.08 3.15
C SER A 287 -9.18 21.11 3.44
N LYS A 288 -8.81 21.91 2.42
CA LYS A 288 -7.87 23.03 2.56
C LYS A 288 -8.43 24.05 3.56
N ARG A 289 -7.54 24.62 4.38
CA ARG A 289 -7.86 25.86 5.10
C ARG A 289 -7.77 27.05 4.15
N ALA A 290 -8.55 28.09 4.42
CA ALA A 290 -8.52 29.33 3.64
C ALA A 290 -7.23 30.13 3.83
N ASP A 291 -6.56 29.99 4.99
CA ASP A 291 -5.33 30.68 5.38
C ASP A 291 -4.06 29.84 5.15
N THR A 292 -4.17 28.75 4.39
CA THR A 292 -3.04 27.87 4.11
C THR A 292 -1.94 28.59 3.34
N ARG A 293 -0.68 28.27 3.65
CA ARG A 293 0.51 28.78 2.92
C ARG A 293 0.91 27.91 1.73
N LEU A 294 0.13 26.88 1.44
CA LEU A 294 0.34 26.03 0.28
C LEU A 294 0.02 26.78 -1.01
N SER A 295 0.75 26.46 -2.08
CA SER A 295 0.44 26.97 -3.41
C SER A 295 -0.98 26.61 -3.84
N ASP A 296 -1.71 27.58 -4.39
CA ASP A 296 -3.05 27.32 -4.97
C ASP A 296 -2.99 26.42 -6.20
N HIS A 297 -1.81 26.30 -6.80
CA HIS A 297 -1.57 25.37 -7.89
C HIS A 297 -1.48 23.91 -7.42
N ILE A 298 -1.53 23.57 -6.14
CA ILE A 298 -1.55 22.15 -5.70
C ILE A 298 -2.82 21.42 -6.13
N ALA A 299 -3.98 22.08 -6.05
CA ALA A 299 -5.26 21.52 -6.43
C ALA A 299 -6.20 22.63 -6.95
N PRO A 300 -5.92 23.16 -8.16
CA PRO A 300 -6.65 24.31 -8.69
C PRO A 300 -8.13 23.98 -8.88
N GLY A 301 -9.01 24.83 -8.34
CA GLY A 301 -10.46 24.66 -8.41
C GLY A 301 -11.05 23.61 -7.47
N LEU A 302 -10.24 23.04 -6.56
CA LEU A 302 -10.68 22.02 -5.61
C LEU A 302 -10.48 22.50 -4.17
N ALA A 303 -11.48 22.21 -3.33
CA ALA A 303 -11.43 22.52 -1.90
C ALA A 303 -10.62 21.48 -1.09
N GLU A 304 -10.31 20.34 -1.69
CA GLU A 304 -9.58 19.25 -1.04
C GLU A 304 -8.21 19.03 -1.67
N ILE A 305 -7.25 18.63 -0.84
CA ILE A 305 -5.92 18.18 -1.25
C ILE A 305 -5.63 16.79 -0.68
N GLY A 306 -4.77 16.03 -1.36
CA GLY A 306 -4.26 14.77 -0.83
C GLY A 306 -3.07 15.04 0.08
N CYS A 307 -3.16 14.63 1.34
CA CYS A 307 -2.09 14.78 2.33
C CYS A 307 -1.61 13.43 2.83
N LEU A 308 -0.32 13.31 3.11
CA LEU A 308 0.28 12.10 3.68
C LEU A 308 1.38 12.48 4.69
N LEU A 309 1.69 11.55 5.59
CA LEU A 309 2.81 11.65 6.53
C LEU A 309 4.01 10.83 6.02
N PRO A 310 5.24 11.10 6.49
CA PRO A 310 6.41 10.30 6.12
C PRO A 310 6.20 8.85 6.53
N TYR A 311 6.50 7.95 5.60
CA TYR A 311 6.38 6.52 5.81
C TYR A 311 7.73 5.79 5.73
N SER A 312 8.80 6.49 5.37
CA SER A 312 10.15 5.95 5.35
C SER A 312 11.14 6.88 6.07
N PRO A 313 12.27 6.35 6.57
CA PRO A 313 13.28 7.19 7.21
C PRO A 313 13.84 8.26 6.27
N LEU A 314 13.93 7.96 4.96
CA LEU A 314 14.35 8.93 3.96
C LEU A 314 13.38 10.12 3.88
N HIS A 315 12.08 9.86 3.88
CA HIS A 315 11.07 10.92 3.86
C HIS A 315 11.10 11.78 5.12
N ASP A 316 11.26 11.13 6.27
CA ASP A 316 11.39 11.79 7.56
C ASP A 316 12.61 12.74 7.58
N LEU A 317 13.80 12.24 7.22
CA LEU A 317 15.02 13.06 7.12
C LEU A 317 14.88 14.22 6.13
N LEU A 318 14.26 14.00 4.97
CA LEU A 318 14.06 15.06 3.97
C LEU A 318 13.16 16.17 4.50
N LEU A 319 12.06 15.83 5.19
CA LEU A 319 11.14 16.83 5.75
C LEU A 319 11.75 17.56 6.94
N ASP A 320 12.49 16.84 7.79
CA ASP A 320 13.19 17.41 8.93
C ASP A 320 14.26 18.43 8.48
N ASP A 321 15.12 18.03 7.53
CA ASP A 321 16.18 18.90 7.03
C ASP A 321 15.62 20.05 6.17
N PHE A 322 14.53 19.84 5.42
CA PHE A 322 13.91 20.86 4.57
C PHE A 322 13.13 21.91 5.37
N ASP A 323 12.45 21.49 6.44
CA ASP A 323 11.59 22.30 7.31
C ASP A 323 10.38 22.91 6.57
N GLY A 324 9.59 22.04 5.94
CA GLY A 324 8.37 22.45 5.25
C GLY A 324 7.64 21.32 4.52
N PRO A 325 6.41 21.59 4.05
CA PRO A 325 5.65 20.63 3.26
C PRO A 325 6.24 20.48 1.85
N LEU A 326 6.32 19.23 1.38
CA LEU A 326 6.82 18.90 0.05
C LEU A 326 5.69 18.29 -0.78
N VAL A 327 5.58 18.70 -2.05
CA VAL A 327 4.81 17.91 -3.02
C VAL A 327 5.46 16.53 -3.11
N ALA A 328 4.65 15.48 -3.11
CA ALA A 328 5.09 14.09 -3.23
C ALA A 328 4.15 13.34 -4.18
N THR A 329 4.24 13.62 -5.49
CA THR A 329 3.47 12.89 -6.50
C THR A 329 4.30 11.76 -7.10
N SER A 330 3.65 10.69 -7.59
CA SER A 330 4.32 9.60 -8.31
C SER A 330 5.24 10.12 -9.44
N GLY A 331 6.43 9.54 -9.54
CA GLY A 331 7.42 9.78 -10.60
C GLY A 331 7.16 8.86 -11.78
N ASN A 332 6.20 9.25 -12.62
CA ASN A 332 5.80 8.55 -13.84
C ASN A 332 5.31 9.55 -14.90
N LEU A 333 5.18 9.06 -16.13
CA LEU A 333 4.33 9.70 -17.13
C LEU A 333 2.86 9.46 -16.77
N SER A 334 1.98 10.39 -17.13
CA SER A 334 0.57 10.34 -16.73
C SER A 334 -0.11 9.06 -17.22
N GLY A 335 -0.70 8.29 -16.28
CA GLY A 335 -1.43 7.04 -16.56
C GLY A 335 -0.60 5.77 -16.39
N GLU A 336 0.73 5.88 -16.38
CA GLU A 336 1.62 4.72 -16.24
C GLU A 336 1.90 4.34 -14.77
N PRO A 337 2.28 3.08 -14.50
CA PRO A 337 2.74 2.67 -13.18
C PRO A 337 3.95 3.49 -12.70
N VAL A 338 4.21 3.54 -11.40
CA VAL A 338 5.42 4.22 -10.88
C VAL A 338 6.72 3.57 -11.40
N LEU A 339 7.75 4.39 -11.63
CA LEU A 339 9.09 3.94 -12.02
C LEU A 339 9.85 3.38 -10.81
N THR A 340 10.62 2.32 -11.01
CA THR A 340 11.37 1.61 -9.95
C THR A 340 12.85 1.46 -10.27
N ASP A 341 13.19 1.25 -11.54
CA ASP A 341 14.55 1.19 -12.04
C ASP A 341 15.22 2.57 -12.08
N THR A 342 16.50 2.61 -11.75
CA THR A 342 17.27 3.86 -11.68
C THR A 342 17.53 4.45 -13.07
N HIS A 343 17.91 3.61 -14.04
CA HIS A 343 18.24 4.08 -15.39
C HIS A 343 16.97 4.49 -16.15
N GLU A 344 15.90 3.72 -16.02
CA GLU A 344 14.58 4.06 -16.57
C GLU A 344 14.08 5.39 -15.99
N ALA A 345 14.16 5.58 -14.67
CA ALA A 345 13.75 6.82 -14.02
C ALA A 345 14.54 8.02 -14.54
N HIS A 346 15.87 7.91 -14.63
CA HIS A 346 16.73 8.97 -15.12
C HIS A 346 16.35 9.37 -16.55
N THR A 347 16.21 8.38 -17.44
CA THR A 347 15.88 8.62 -18.86
C THR A 347 14.50 9.24 -19.04
N ARG A 348 13.49 8.69 -18.35
CA ARG A 348 12.09 9.05 -18.61
C ARG A 348 11.63 10.29 -17.85
N LEU A 349 12.28 10.63 -16.74
CA LEU A 349 11.94 11.82 -15.96
C LEU A 349 12.91 12.99 -16.17
N ALA A 350 13.95 12.85 -17.02
CA ALA A 350 14.94 13.92 -17.26
C ALA A 350 14.34 15.25 -17.73
N HIS A 351 13.21 15.21 -18.45
CA HIS A 351 12.50 16.42 -18.89
C HIS A 351 11.61 17.04 -17.80
N ILE A 352 11.48 16.37 -16.64
CA ILE A 352 10.63 16.78 -15.52
C ILE A 352 11.48 17.20 -14.32
N ALA A 353 12.35 16.31 -13.85
CA ALA A 353 13.17 16.51 -12.67
C ALA A 353 14.50 17.19 -13.01
N ASP A 354 14.93 18.12 -12.16
CA ASP A 354 16.23 18.78 -12.26
C ASP A 354 17.35 17.95 -11.59
N ALA A 355 16.99 17.07 -10.65
CA ALA A 355 17.92 16.18 -9.96
C ALA A 355 17.25 14.87 -9.55
N PHE A 356 18.06 13.85 -9.23
CA PHE A 356 17.61 12.50 -8.90
C PHE A 356 18.28 11.99 -7.63
N LEU A 357 17.51 11.78 -6.56
CA LEU A 357 17.98 11.11 -5.36
C LEU A 357 17.73 9.61 -5.48
N HIS A 358 18.78 8.89 -5.82
CA HIS A 358 18.79 7.44 -6.01
C HIS A 358 19.19 6.70 -4.73
N HIS A 359 18.93 5.40 -4.72
CA HIS A 359 19.57 4.45 -3.83
C HIS A 359 19.80 3.10 -4.49
N ASN A 360 20.81 2.38 -4.01
CA ASN A 360 21.21 1.08 -4.54
C ASN A 360 20.38 -0.11 -4.04
N ARG A 361 19.40 0.06 -3.14
CA ARG A 361 18.40 -0.99 -2.86
C ARG A 361 17.43 -1.15 -4.05
N PRO A 362 17.33 -2.32 -4.69
CA PRO A 362 16.34 -2.54 -5.75
C PRO A 362 14.90 -2.45 -5.22
N ILE A 363 13.98 -2.00 -6.07
CA ILE A 363 12.52 -2.08 -5.85
C ILE A 363 12.01 -3.15 -6.81
N VAL A 364 11.64 -4.31 -6.28
CA VAL A 364 11.34 -5.52 -7.08
C VAL A 364 10.00 -5.38 -7.80
N ARG A 365 9.04 -4.73 -7.16
CA ARG A 365 7.70 -4.48 -7.70
C ARG A 365 7.28 -3.03 -7.43
N PRO A 366 6.61 -2.38 -8.38
CA PRO A 366 6.03 -1.07 -8.16
C PRO A 366 4.89 -1.13 -7.16
N ALA A 367 4.77 -0.11 -6.33
CA ALA A 367 3.62 0.12 -5.47
C ALA A 367 3.41 1.64 -5.30
N ASP A 368 2.34 2.17 -5.89
CA ASP A 368 1.91 3.55 -5.70
C ASP A 368 1.47 3.79 -4.24
N ASP A 369 1.51 5.05 -3.77
CA ASP A 369 0.91 5.38 -2.48
C ASP A 369 -0.62 5.19 -2.52
N PRO A 370 -1.23 4.55 -1.52
CA PRO A 370 -2.67 4.38 -1.50
C PRO A 370 -3.36 5.72 -1.24
N VAL A 371 -4.57 5.86 -1.76
CA VAL A 371 -5.37 7.08 -1.61
C VAL A 371 -6.71 6.71 -1.01
N TYR A 372 -7.10 7.40 0.05
CA TYR A 372 -8.34 7.18 0.78
C TYR A 372 -9.13 8.47 0.94
N ARG A 373 -10.44 8.30 1.07
CA ARG A 373 -11.37 9.33 1.54
C ARG A 373 -12.22 8.75 2.65
N VAL A 374 -12.51 9.54 3.69
CA VAL A 374 -13.52 9.18 4.69
C VAL A 374 -14.89 9.57 4.17
N ILE A 375 -15.79 8.60 4.00
CA ILE A 375 -17.16 8.81 3.54
C ILE A 375 -18.09 8.25 4.60
N ALA A 376 -18.99 9.09 5.13
CA ALA A 376 -19.90 8.72 6.21
C ALA A 376 -19.18 8.09 7.43
N GLY A 377 -18.02 8.65 7.81
CA GLY A 377 -17.21 8.17 8.93
C GLY A 377 -16.36 6.92 8.63
N VAL A 378 -16.44 6.34 7.43
CA VAL A 378 -15.73 5.12 7.05
C VAL A 378 -14.61 5.43 6.04
N PRO A 379 -13.36 5.00 6.27
CA PRO A 379 -12.30 5.06 5.26
C PRO A 379 -12.66 4.22 4.02
N ARG A 380 -12.62 4.85 2.84
CA ARG A 380 -12.88 4.21 1.55
C ARG A 380 -11.65 4.33 0.65
N PRO A 381 -11.08 3.21 0.15
CA PRO A 381 -9.96 3.26 -0.76
C PRO A 381 -10.42 3.80 -2.12
N LEU A 382 -9.75 4.84 -2.59
CA LEU A 382 -9.83 5.31 -3.98
C LEU A 382 -8.73 4.67 -4.85
N ARG A 383 -7.61 4.28 -4.20
CA ARG A 383 -6.49 3.58 -4.81
C ARG A 383 -5.81 2.70 -3.77
N LEU A 384 -5.71 1.40 -4.05
CA LEU A 384 -4.89 0.48 -3.27
C LEU A 384 -3.43 0.55 -3.71
N GLY A 385 -2.51 0.37 -2.77
CA GLY A 385 -1.10 0.63 -3.02
C GLY A 385 -0.21 0.17 -1.87
N ARG A 386 0.97 0.77 -1.74
CA ARG A 386 1.91 0.55 -0.63
C ARG A 386 1.19 0.53 0.72
N GLY A 387 1.48 -0.43 1.58
CA GLY A 387 0.89 -0.53 2.93
C GLY A 387 -0.52 -1.10 3.01
N SER A 388 -1.34 -0.95 1.98
CA SER A 388 -2.70 -1.52 1.91
C SER A 388 -2.81 -2.73 0.99
N ALA A 389 -1.87 -2.89 0.05
CA ALA A 389 -1.83 -3.97 -0.92
C ALA A 389 -0.54 -4.82 -0.77
N PRO A 390 -0.60 -6.14 -1.05
CA PRO A 390 -1.75 -6.89 -1.54
C PRO A 390 -2.86 -6.98 -0.49
N LEU A 391 -4.09 -6.68 -0.90
CA LEU A 391 -5.24 -6.71 -0.01
C LEU A 391 -5.79 -8.13 -0.01
N GLU A 392 -5.74 -8.78 1.15
CA GLU A 392 -6.27 -10.13 1.32
C GLU A 392 -7.65 -10.08 1.98
N PHE A 393 -8.60 -10.83 1.44
CA PHE A 393 -9.88 -11.05 2.08
C PHE A 393 -10.44 -12.45 1.84
N GLU A 394 -11.43 -12.80 2.65
CA GLU A 394 -12.12 -14.08 2.59
C GLU A 394 -13.46 -13.93 1.85
N LEU A 395 -13.70 -14.82 0.91
CA LEU A 395 -14.95 -15.00 0.17
C LEU A 395 -15.94 -15.79 1.02
N SER A 396 -17.23 -15.51 0.85
CA SER A 396 -18.31 -16.17 1.58
C SER A 396 -18.46 -17.67 1.24
N ALA A 397 -17.92 -18.11 0.10
CA ALA A 397 -17.94 -19.50 -0.32
C ALA A 397 -16.63 -19.88 -1.03
N PRO A 398 -16.19 -21.14 -0.93
CA PRO A 398 -15.00 -21.60 -1.63
C PRO A 398 -15.23 -21.67 -3.14
N LEU A 399 -14.25 -21.17 -3.89
CA LEU A 399 -14.17 -21.32 -5.34
C LEU A 399 -13.86 -22.78 -5.72
N ALA A 400 -14.48 -23.25 -6.80
CA ALA A 400 -14.26 -24.59 -7.33
C ALA A 400 -12.86 -24.77 -7.93
N GLU A 401 -12.27 -23.70 -8.46
CA GLU A 401 -10.94 -23.69 -9.05
C GLU A 401 -10.24 -22.34 -8.83
N PRO A 402 -8.90 -22.29 -8.76
CA PRO A 402 -8.16 -21.02 -8.69
C PRO A 402 -8.37 -20.17 -9.95
N LEU A 403 -8.56 -18.87 -9.77
CA LEU A 403 -8.77 -17.95 -10.88
C LEU A 403 -7.98 -16.65 -10.72
N LEU A 404 -7.74 -15.98 -11.84
CA LEU A 404 -7.15 -14.65 -11.90
C LEU A 404 -8.13 -13.70 -12.61
N ALA A 405 -8.66 -12.73 -11.88
CA ALA A 405 -9.48 -11.66 -12.44
C ALA A 405 -8.60 -10.49 -12.87
N LEU A 406 -8.74 -10.06 -14.13
CA LEU A 406 -7.91 -9.01 -14.72
C LEU A 406 -8.46 -7.60 -14.52
N GLY A 407 -9.62 -7.44 -13.89
CA GLY A 407 -10.20 -6.14 -13.55
C GLY A 407 -10.67 -5.32 -14.76
N SER A 408 -10.67 -4.00 -14.61
CA SER A 408 -11.08 -3.00 -15.61
C SER A 408 -9.90 -2.46 -16.41
N HIS A 409 -10.14 -1.63 -17.42
CA HIS A 409 -9.08 -0.93 -18.14
C HIS A 409 -8.47 0.24 -17.35
N MET A 410 -9.34 1.03 -16.73
CA MET A 410 -8.95 2.21 -15.96
C MET A 410 -8.71 1.86 -14.50
N LYS A 411 -7.73 2.51 -13.88
CA LYS A 411 -7.32 2.28 -12.48
C LYS A 411 -7.16 0.80 -12.11
N ASN A 412 -6.59 0.02 -13.00
CA ASN A 412 -6.56 -1.43 -12.94
C ASN A 412 -5.93 -1.99 -11.65
N THR A 413 -6.55 -3.07 -11.15
CA THR A 413 -6.02 -4.00 -10.16
C THR A 413 -6.38 -5.42 -10.60
N LEU A 414 -5.55 -6.39 -10.25
CA LEU A 414 -5.81 -7.82 -10.47
C LEU A 414 -6.30 -8.47 -9.18
N CYS A 415 -7.03 -9.57 -9.29
CA CYS A 415 -7.38 -10.41 -8.15
C CYS A 415 -7.03 -11.88 -8.40
N LEU A 416 -6.13 -12.45 -7.59
CA LEU A 416 -5.88 -13.89 -7.56
C LEU A 416 -6.75 -14.50 -6.46
N ALA A 417 -7.56 -15.50 -6.79
CA ALA A 417 -8.47 -16.11 -5.82
C ALA A 417 -8.48 -17.64 -5.91
N TRP A 418 -8.56 -18.33 -4.77
CA TRP A 418 -8.60 -19.79 -4.66
C TRP A 418 -9.21 -20.21 -3.31
N GLY A 419 -9.99 -21.30 -3.30
CA GLY A 419 -10.75 -21.67 -2.11
C GLY A 419 -11.59 -20.48 -1.64
N THR A 420 -11.52 -20.12 -0.36
CA THR A 420 -12.18 -18.91 0.17
C THR A 420 -11.30 -17.66 0.12
N ARG A 421 -10.09 -17.68 -0.43
CA ARG A 421 -9.17 -16.53 -0.39
C ARG A 421 -9.22 -15.72 -1.67
N ALA A 422 -9.14 -14.40 -1.54
CA ALA A 422 -8.98 -13.46 -2.65
C ALA A 422 -7.91 -12.42 -2.31
N ILE A 423 -7.02 -12.17 -3.27
CA ILE A 423 -5.86 -11.30 -3.12
C ILE A 423 -5.89 -10.25 -4.22
N VAL A 424 -6.14 -9.00 -3.85
CA VAL A 424 -6.15 -7.86 -4.78
C VAL A 424 -4.76 -7.23 -4.84
N SER A 425 -4.26 -7.05 -6.05
CA SER A 425 -2.96 -6.44 -6.30
C SER A 425 -2.93 -4.95 -5.92
N PRO A 426 -1.74 -4.36 -5.76
CA PRO A 426 -1.61 -2.91 -5.85
C PRO A 426 -2.16 -2.38 -7.17
N HIS A 427 -2.48 -1.08 -7.18
CA HIS A 427 -2.86 -0.37 -8.39
C HIS A 427 -1.77 -0.43 -9.46
N ILE A 428 -2.16 -0.80 -10.69
CA ILE A 428 -1.28 -0.84 -11.86
C ILE A 428 -1.38 0.46 -12.65
N GLY A 429 -2.58 1.05 -12.76
CA GLY A 429 -2.82 2.29 -13.50
C GLY A 429 -3.76 2.11 -14.68
N GLU A 430 -3.56 2.92 -15.72
CA GLU A 430 -4.32 2.83 -16.97
C GLU A 430 -3.59 1.86 -17.91
N LEU A 431 -4.33 0.98 -18.58
CA LEU A 431 -3.76 -0.05 -19.46
C LEU A 431 -3.58 0.42 -20.92
N ASP A 432 -3.27 1.70 -21.10
CA ASP A 432 -3.09 2.37 -22.40
C ASP A 432 -1.69 2.15 -23.01
N THR A 433 -0.71 1.74 -22.20
CA THR A 433 0.71 1.68 -22.62
C THR A 433 1.28 0.27 -22.55
N VAL A 434 2.31 0.01 -23.36
CA VAL A 434 3.06 -1.26 -23.32
C VAL A 434 3.61 -1.52 -21.92
N ARG A 435 4.16 -0.50 -21.26
CA ARG A 435 4.70 -0.62 -19.90
C ARG A 435 3.62 -0.98 -18.88
N SER A 436 2.42 -0.42 -19.00
CA SER A 436 1.28 -0.80 -18.13
C SER A 436 0.90 -2.27 -18.33
N LEU A 437 0.93 -2.77 -19.56
CA LEU A 437 0.66 -4.18 -19.87
C LEU A 437 1.77 -5.12 -19.38
N ASP A 438 3.03 -4.71 -19.49
CA ASP A 438 4.18 -5.45 -18.95
C ASP A 438 4.10 -5.52 -17.42
N THR A 439 3.71 -4.42 -16.78
CA THR A 439 3.49 -4.39 -15.32
C THR A 439 2.33 -5.29 -14.92
N LEU A 440 1.23 -5.30 -15.68
CA LEU A 440 0.12 -6.23 -15.45
C LEU A 440 0.59 -7.68 -15.54
N ALA A 441 1.36 -8.04 -16.57
CA ALA A 441 1.90 -9.39 -16.73
C ALA A 441 2.87 -9.76 -15.60
N GLN A 442 3.73 -8.84 -15.18
CA GLN A 442 4.65 -9.03 -14.06
C GLN A 442 3.88 -9.27 -12.76
N VAL A 443 2.89 -8.44 -12.43
CA VAL A 443 2.09 -8.57 -11.19
C VAL A 443 1.28 -9.87 -11.20
N ALA A 444 0.70 -10.25 -12.34
CA ALA A 444 -0.02 -11.53 -12.49
C ALA A 444 0.90 -12.74 -12.24
N ALA A 445 2.11 -12.73 -12.77
CA ALA A 445 3.09 -13.80 -12.55
C ALA A 445 3.62 -13.81 -11.11
N ASP A 446 3.92 -12.64 -10.56
CA ASP A 446 4.47 -12.47 -9.22
C ASP A 446 3.50 -12.93 -8.14
N LEU A 447 2.22 -12.56 -8.22
CA LEU A 447 1.23 -13.00 -7.24
C LEU A 447 1.08 -14.52 -7.24
N GLN A 448 0.94 -15.14 -8.41
CA GLN A 448 0.83 -16.61 -8.51
C GLN A 448 2.07 -17.32 -7.96
N ARG A 449 3.27 -16.82 -8.28
CA ARG A 449 4.54 -17.36 -7.77
C ARG A 449 4.69 -17.19 -6.26
N LEU A 450 4.37 -16.01 -5.72
CA LEU A 450 4.52 -15.72 -4.30
C LEU A 450 3.54 -16.53 -3.46
N TYR A 451 2.28 -16.60 -3.87
CA TYR A 451 1.26 -17.39 -3.18
C TYR A 451 1.31 -18.89 -3.52
N GLN A 452 2.15 -19.30 -4.49
CA GLN A 452 2.26 -20.67 -4.96
C GLN A 452 0.91 -21.25 -5.43
N VAL A 453 0.15 -20.42 -6.15
CA VAL A 453 -1.16 -20.75 -6.70
C VAL A 453 -1.17 -20.40 -8.18
N GLU A 454 -1.44 -21.37 -9.02
CA GLU A 454 -1.62 -21.18 -10.46
C GLU A 454 -3.11 -21.08 -10.78
N ALA A 455 -3.51 -20.01 -11.47
CA ALA A 455 -4.89 -19.84 -11.92
C ALA A 455 -5.19 -20.82 -13.07
N SER A 456 -6.30 -21.54 -12.97
CA SER A 456 -6.82 -22.40 -14.04
C SER A 456 -7.84 -21.68 -14.92
N ARG A 457 -8.29 -20.47 -14.52
CA ARG A 457 -9.28 -19.65 -15.25
C ARG A 457 -8.95 -18.17 -15.14
N LEU A 458 -9.26 -17.41 -16.19
CA LEU A 458 -9.26 -15.95 -16.15
C LEU A 458 -10.68 -15.39 -16.10
N LEU A 459 -10.87 -14.35 -15.28
CA LEU A 459 -12.05 -13.47 -15.34
C LEU A 459 -11.68 -12.14 -15.98
N VAL A 460 -12.47 -11.68 -16.93
CA VAL A 460 -12.23 -10.41 -17.64
C VAL A 460 -13.51 -9.60 -17.74
N ASP A 461 -13.37 -8.27 -17.75
CA ASP A 461 -14.47 -7.41 -18.21
C ASP A 461 -14.86 -7.78 -19.64
N ARG A 462 -16.17 -7.80 -19.91
CA ARG A 462 -16.74 -8.16 -21.21
C ARG A 462 -16.45 -7.14 -22.32
N HIS A 463 -15.93 -5.96 -22.01
CA HIS A 463 -15.52 -4.98 -23.01
C HIS A 463 -14.42 -5.56 -23.94
N PRO A 464 -14.65 -5.64 -25.27
CA PRO A 464 -13.73 -6.29 -26.20
C PRO A 464 -12.46 -5.47 -26.47
N GLY A 465 -12.50 -4.15 -26.24
CA GLY A 465 -11.40 -3.23 -26.50
C GLY A 465 -10.38 -3.04 -25.38
N TYR A 466 -10.49 -3.74 -24.24
CA TYR A 466 -9.56 -3.52 -23.12
C TYR A 466 -8.16 -4.10 -23.40
N GLY A 467 -7.11 -3.34 -23.07
CA GLY A 467 -5.72 -3.63 -23.44
C GLY A 467 -5.17 -5.00 -23.04
N TYR A 468 -5.62 -5.58 -21.92
CA TYR A 468 -5.16 -6.90 -21.46
C TYR A 468 -5.75 -8.07 -22.27
N ARG A 469 -6.65 -7.85 -23.24
CA ARG A 469 -7.27 -8.92 -24.05
C ARG A 469 -6.23 -9.78 -24.77
N ARG A 470 -5.12 -9.17 -25.20
CA ARG A 470 -3.96 -9.88 -25.73
C ARG A 470 -3.35 -10.82 -24.68
N PHE A 471 -3.07 -10.31 -23.49
CA PHE A 471 -2.55 -11.11 -22.38
C PHE A 471 -3.47 -12.29 -22.05
N ALA A 472 -4.79 -12.05 -21.98
CA ALA A 472 -5.78 -13.09 -21.71
C ALA A 472 -5.77 -14.20 -22.79
N ARG A 473 -5.70 -13.84 -24.07
CA ARG A 473 -5.62 -14.82 -25.17
C ARG A 473 -4.31 -15.61 -25.13
N ASP A 474 -3.19 -14.91 -24.90
CA ASP A 474 -1.86 -15.51 -24.94
C ASP A 474 -1.66 -16.48 -23.75
N SER A 475 -2.42 -16.33 -22.65
CA SER A 475 -2.44 -17.26 -21.50
C SER A 475 -2.98 -18.65 -21.83
N ARG A 476 -3.84 -18.78 -22.85
CA ARG A 476 -4.57 -20.02 -23.22
C ARG A 476 -5.44 -20.63 -22.11
N LEU A 477 -5.69 -19.91 -21.03
CA LEU A 477 -6.61 -20.35 -19.98
C LEU A 477 -8.08 -20.15 -20.41
N PRO A 478 -9.01 -20.98 -19.93
CA PRO A 478 -10.43 -20.71 -20.00
C PRO A 478 -10.77 -19.28 -19.54
N LEU A 479 -11.55 -18.56 -20.34
CA LEU A 479 -11.99 -17.21 -20.04
C LEU A 479 -13.46 -17.22 -19.60
N ALA A 480 -13.80 -16.47 -18.56
CA ALA A 480 -15.17 -16.06 -18.26
C ALA A 480 -15.27 -14.53 -18.25
N GLU A 481 -16.33 -14.02 -18.85
CA GLU A 481 -16.53 -12.59 -19.04
C GLU A 481 -17.61 -12.08 -18.09
N VAL A 482 -17.36 -10.92 -17.47
CA VAL A 482 -18.26 -10.29 -16.52
C VAL A 482 -18.64 -8.89 -17.03
N TRP A 483 -19.92 -8.55 -16.93
CA TRP A 483 -20.40 -7.20 -17.26
C TRP A 483 -19.93 -6.19 -16.22
N HIS A 484 -19.50 -5.01 -16.68
CA HIS A 484 -18.84 -3.99 -15.84
C HIS A 484 -19.65 -3.61 -14.60
N HIS A 485 -20.90 -3.18 -14.79
CA HIS A 485 -21.76 -2.77 -13.68
C HIS A 485 -22.23 -3.93 -12.80
N HIS A 486 -22.27 -5.17 -13.33
CA HIS A 486 -22.51 -6.35 -12.51
C HIS A 486 -21.31 -6.65 -11.60
N ALA A 487 -20.09 -6.39 -12.05
CA ALA A 487 -18.88 -6.49 -11.21
C ALA A 487 -18.90 -5.43 -10.10
N HIS A 488 -19.23 -4.18 -10.43
CA HIS A 488 -19.43 -3.12 -9.42
C HIS A 488 -20.50 -3.48 -8.39
N ALA A 489 -21.65 -3.98 -8.83
CA ALA A 489 -22.72 -4.38 -7.92
C ALA A 489 -22.30 -5.55 -7.02
N SER A 490 -21.51 -6.48 -7.54
CA SER A 490 -21.03 -7.66 -6.79
C SER A 490 -19.91 -7.32 -5.79
N ALA A 491 -19.11 -6.29 -6.04
CA ALA A 491 -18.01 -5.89 -5.15
C ALA A 491 -18.50 -5.53 -3.74
N LEU A 492 -19.70 -4.94 -3.63
CA LEU A 492 -20.32 -4.60 -2.35
C LEU A 492 -20.82 -5.81 -1.56
N ALA A 493 -21.14 -6.91 -2.24
CA ALA A 493 -21.70 -8.09 -1.58
C ALA A 493 -20.71 -8.74 -0.60
N TRP A 494 -19.42 -8.57 -0.84
CA TRP A 494 -18.38 -9.02 0.09
C TRP A 494 -18.40 -8.24 1.42
N GLU A 495 -18.75 -6.95 1.41
CA GLU A 495 -18.79 -6.15 2.64
C GLU A 495 -19.97 -6.50 3.56
N TYR A 496 -21.04 -7.11 3.02
CA TYR A 496 -22.22 -7.48 3.81
C TYR A 496 -22.70 -8.89 3.45
N PRO A 497 -21.96 -9.93 3.86
CA PRO A 497 -22.22 -11.32 3.45
C PRO A 497 -23.58 -11.87 3.90
N ASP A 498 -24.20 -11.26 4.92
CA ASP A 498 -25.49 -11.69 5.49
C ASP A 498 -26.71 -11.23 4.66
N ALA A 499 -26.50 -10.40 3.63
CA ALA A 499 -27.59 -9.92 2.79
C ALA A 499 -27.80 -10.82 1.56
N ASP A 500 -28.98 -11.44 1.49
CA ASP A 500 -29.35 -12.36 0.40
C ASP A 500 -29.90 -11.67 -0.85
N THR A 501 -30.42 -10.45 -0.71
CA THR A 501 -31.00 -9.67 -1.82
C THR A 501 -30.76 -8.18 -1.60
N TRP A 502 -30.37 -7.52 -2.68
CA TRP A 502 -29.83 -6.18 -2.66
C TRP A 502 -30.58 -5.25 -3.59
N ILE A 503 -30.54 -3.97 -3.27
CA ILE A 503 -30.75 -2.87 -4.21
C ILE A 503 -29.40 -2.16 -4.31
N VAL A 504 -28.82 -2.10 -5.51
CA VAL A 504 -27.50 -1.53 -5.74
C VAL A 504 -27.56 -0.45 -6.80
N PHE A 505 -26.95 0.71 -6.51
CA PHE A 505 -26.77 1.80 -7.46
C PHE A 505 -25.32 1.75 -7.98
N ALA A 506 -25.13 1.37 -9.24
CA ALA A 506 -23.83 1.30 -9.89
C ALA A 506 -23.66 2.50 -10.83
N TRP A 507 -23.18 3.61 -10.26
CA TRP A 507 -23.01 4.88 -10.96
C TRP A 507 -21.52 5.16 -11.18
N ASP A 508 -21.12 5.25 -12.44
CA ASP A 508 -19.74 5.46 -12.87
C ASP A 508 -19.68 6.40 -14.08
N GLY A 509 -18.54 6.42 -14.77
CA GLY A 509 -18.39 7.20 -16.00
C GLY A 509 -18.95 6.48 -17.22
N VAL A 510 -18.43 5.28 -17.49
CA VAL A 510 -18.80 4.47 -18.66
C VAL A 510 -18.43 3.01 -18.44
N GLY A 511 -19.37 2.11 -18.72
CA GLY A 511 -19.12 0.68 -18.85
C GLY A 511 -20.01 0.06 -19.91
N LEU A 512 -19.58 -1.05 -20.52
CA LEU A 512 -20.36 -1.73 -21.55
C LEU A 512 -21.47 -2.55 -20.91
N GLY A 513 -22.72 -2.23 -21.26
CA GLY A 513 -23.92 -2.95 -20.88
C GLY A 513 -24.15 -4.23 -21.68
N ASP A 514 -25.03 -5.09 -21.16
CA ASP A 514 -25.39 -6.35 -21.82
C ASP A 514 -26.18 -6.11 -23.13
N ASP A 515 -26.94 -5.03 -23.18
CA ASP A 515 -27.62 -4.46 -24.36
C ASP A 515 -26.69 -3.80 -25.39
N GLN A 516 -25.36 -3.90 -25.20
CA GLN A 516 -24.32 -3.28 -26.03
C GLN A 516 -24.34 -1.75 -26.03
N THR A 517 -25.03 -1.12 -25.07
CA THR A 517 -25.00 0.33 -24.88
C THR A 517 -24.00 0.72 -23.79
N LEU A 518 -23.70 2.01 -23.70
CA LEU A 518 -22.88 2.56 -22.63
C LEU A 518 -23.76 2.83 -21.42
N TRP A 519 -23.42 2.20 -20.30
CA TRP A 519 -24.07 2.36 -19.01
C TRP A 519 -23.22 3.26 -18.09
N GLY A 520 -23.88 3.83 -17.09
CA GLY A 520 -23.22 4.63 -16.04
C GLY A 520 -24.15 5.18 -14.96
N GLY A 521 -25.43 4.80 -15.00
CA GLY A 521 -26.47 5.29 -14.08
C GLY A 521 -27.45 4.20 -13.70
N GLU A 522 -26.94 2.99 -13.47
CA GLU A 522 -27.76 1.79 -13.35
C GLU A 522 -28.16 1.48 -11.91
N ALA A 523 -29.36 0.94 -11.73
CA ALA A 523 -29.80 0.35 -10.48
C ALA A 523 -30.16 -1.13 -10.69
N PHE A 524 -29.62 -2.00 -9.84
CA PHE A 524 -29.85 -3.44 -9.88
C PHE A 524 -30.59 -3.91 -8.64
N THR A 525 -31.37 -4.97 -8.82
CA THR A 525 -31.88 -5.79 -7.71
C THR A 525 -31.40 -7.24 -7.86
N GLY A 526 -31.28 -7.94 -6.74
CA GLY A 526 -30.91 -9.36 -6.74
C GLY A 526 -29.66 -9.64 -5.92
N ALA A 527 -28.79 -10.52 -6.43
CA ALA A 527 -27.59 -10.99 -5.75
C ALA A 527 -26.43 -11.17 -6.74
N PRO A 528 -25.17 -11.29 -6.28
CA PRO A 528 -24.03 -11.59 -7.14
C PRO A 528 -24.31 -12.74 -8.12
N GLY A 529 -24.08 -12.48 -9.41
CA GLY A 529 -24.34 -13.43 -10.50
C GLY A 529 -25.81 -13.55 -10.94
N ARG A 530 -26.76 -12.93 -10.23
CA ARG A 530 -28.20 -12.89 -10.56
C ARG A 530 -28.73 -11.46 -10.43
N TRP A 531 -28.09 -10.53 -11.11
CA TRP A 531 -28.51 -9.13 -11.14
C TRP A 531 -29.61 -8.91 -12.17
N GLN A 532 -30.66 -8.21 -11.74
CA GLN A 532 -31.71 -7.69 -12.61
C GLN A 532 -31.62 -6.17 -12.63
N ARG A 533 -31.44 -5.59 -13.83
CA ARG A 533 -31.50 -4.14 -14.03
C ARG A 533 -32.92 -3.65 -13.75
N ALA A 534 -33.08 -2.87 -12.69
CA ALA A 534 -34.37 -2.40 -12.19
C ALA A 534 -34.67 -0.96 -12.61
N ALA A 535 -33.65 -0.13 -12.76
CA ALA A 535 -33.78 1.23 -13.29
C ALA A 535 -32.47 1.69 -13.94
N SER A 536 -32.58 2.73 -14.79
CA SER A 536 -31.44 3.37 -15.44
C SER A 536 -31.73 4.84 -15.72
N PHE A 537 -30.68 5.63 -15.95
CA PHE A 537 -30.86 6.94 -16.58
C PHE A 537 -31.29 6.78 -18.03
N ARG A 538 -32.14 7.70 -18.50
CA ARG A 538 -32.56 7.73 -19.91
C ARG A 538 -31.32 7.90 -20.80
N PRO A 539 -31.06 6.97 -21.74
CA PRO A 539 -29.94 7.09 -22.66
C PRO A 539 -30.06 8.32 -23.56
N PHE A 540 -28.91 8.86 -23.95
CA PHE A 540 -28.81 9.98 -24.89
C PHE A 540 -27.63 9.80 -25.84
N ARG A 541 -27.64 10.50 -26.97
CA ARG A 541 -26.54 10.44 -27.95
C ARG A 541 -25.31 11.17 -27.44
N LEU A 542 -24.17 10.50 -27.31
CA LEU A 542 -22.92 11.12 -26.86
C LEU A 542 -21.92 11.29 -28.03
N PRO A 543 -21.85 12.47 -28.67
CA PRO A 543 -20.96 12.68 -29.80
C PRO A 543 -19.49 12.69 -29.36
N GLY A 544 -18.64 11.95 -30.08
CA GLY A 544 -17.18 12.02 -29.94
C GLY A 544 -16.50 10.90 -29.15
N GLY A 545 -17.25 9.90 -28.66
CA GLY A 545 -16.68 8.77 -27.92
C GLY A 545 -15.83 9.23 -26.74
N ASP A 546 -14.59 8.75 -26.64
CA ASP A 546 -13.63 9.12 -25.58
C ASP A 546 -13.38 10.64 -25.46
N LYS A 547 -13.56 11.40 -26.54
CA LYS A 547 -13.43 12.86 -26.48
C LYS A 547 -14.46 13.47 -25.52
N ALA A 548 -15.64 12.89 -25.37
CA ALA A 548 -16.67 13.43 -24.48
C ALA A 548 -16.23 13.46 -23.01
N GLY A 549 -15.36 12.53 -22.59
CA GLY A 549 -14.76 12.55 -21.24
C GLY A 549 -13.72 13.67 -21.04
N ARG A 550 -13.14 14.21 -22.11
CA ARG A 550 -12.13 15.29 -22.09
C ARG A 550 -12.72 16.65 -22.47
N GLU A 551 -13.81 16.64 -23.22
CA GLU A 551 -14.52 17.78 -23.77
C GLU A 551 -15.98 17.75 -23.25
N PRO A 552 -16.21 18.05 -21.96
CA PRO A 552 -17.51 17.87 -21.31
C PRO A 552 -18.64 18.69 -21.93
N TRP A 553 -18.31 19.77 -22.67
CA TRP A 553 -19.27 20.53 -23.47
C TRP A 553 -20.04 19.66 -24.47
N ARG A 554 -19.44 18.56 -24.97
CA ARG A 554 -20.12 17.60 -25.87
C ARG A 554 -21.31 16.92 -25.22
N ALA A 555 -21.14 16.48 -23.97
CA ALA A 555 -22.22 15.86 -23.19
C ALA A 555 -23.32 16.88 -22.87
N ALA A 556 -22.92 18.11 -22.51
CA ALA A 556 -23.88 19.19 -22.27
C ALA A 556 -24.68 19.54 -23.53
N ALA A 557 -24.03 19.68 -24.70
CA ALA A 557 -24.71 19.96 -25.97
C ALA A 557 -25.71 18.86 -26.33
N ALA A 558 -25.33 17.60 -26.13
CA ALA A 558 -26.21 16.46 -26.38
C ALA A 558 -27.46 16.49 -25.50
N LEU A 559 -27.32 16.75 -24.20
CA LEU A 559 -28.46 16.83 -23.28
C LEU A 559 -29.38 18.01 -23.60
N LEU A 560 -28.81 19.15 -24.00
CA LEU A 560 -29.61 20.31 -24.46
C LEU A 560 -30.40 19.95 -25.72
N TRP A 561 -29.77 19.28 -26.69
CA TRP A 561 -30.47 18.82 -27.89
C TRP A 561 -31.61 17.85 -27.58
N GLU A 562 -31.37 16.82 -26.75
CA GLU A 562 -32.38 15.83 -26.36
C GLU A 562 -33.56 16.45 -25.58
N THR A 563 -33.34 17.59 -24.92
CA THR A 563 -34.37 18.33 -24.19
C THR A 563 -34.96 19.50 -24.99
N GLY A 564 -34.59 19.67 -26.26
CA GLY A 564 -35.11 20.73 -27.14
C GLY A 564 -34.60 22.14 -26.79
N GLN A 565 -33.50 22.23 -26.04
CA GLN A 565 -32.86 23.49 -25.64
C GLN A 565 -31.71 23.85 -26.60
N SER A 566 -31.47 25.15 -26.79
CA SER A 566 -30.32 25.63 -27.56
C SER A 566 -29.02 25.41 -26.77
N ALA A 567 -27.95 24.99 -27.46
CA ALA A 567 -26.60 24.93 -26.91
C ALA A 567 -25.82 26.20 -27.31
N PRO A 568 -25.77 27.26 -26.49
CA PRO A 568 -25.18 28.55 -26.87
C PRO A 568 -23.64 28.51 -27.02
N PHE A 569 -23.02 27.39 -26.65
CA PHE A 569 -21.57 27.17 -26.66
C PHE A 569 -21.13 26.16 -27.74
N ALA A 570 -22.06 25.56 -28.49
CA ALA A 570 -21.82 24.46 -29.42
C ALA A 570 -21.97 24.88 -30.88
#